data_AF-A0A2H3I9D4-F1
#
_entry.id   AF-A0A2H3I9D4-F1
#
_cell.length_a   1.000
_cell.length_b   1.000
_cell.length_c   1.000
_cell.angle_alpha   90.00
_cell.angle_beta   90.00
_cell.angle_gamma   90.00
#
_symmetry.space_group_name_H-M   'P 1'
#
loop_
_entity.id
_entity.type
_entity.pdbx_description
1 polymer ?
#
loop_
_entity_poly.entity_id
_entity_poly.type
_entity_poly.pdbx_seq_one_letter_code
_entity_poly.pdbx_strand_id
1 'polypeptide(L)'
;MAFRWIVNAGLIAIPIGSTLGVLFGIDASRQASGQAPLFSGGDSNSGTGGSGGGSGGSGGSGGSGGSGSSWSDSTGAYTQGSHYNDTELGVTLSRYCNLTLGILPPSKGGLNYSLNPNQWGVLAAGGTDADSQMCMNVTTFLNETYPTKTSAPEWSVTWQYTPFPESQPVHAYPNIEVHDGLPVTLSDLKSLNVDLAWSYSLGNTPKDTSDTPEFDSISLNTNVAIDMFFDSLEKNATDSTMAAYEIMVWFAHYGVAAQTIGNASGIVDTKVVNTTTFNLYYGNHTVGQSVLQHVYTWVASEDTTSFTGDISPLITALTSKTGTRYPSTSDYMGIFGFGSEAYYADQNVTFYVPKLDVDIQT
;
A
#
# COMPACT_ATOMS: atom_id res chain seq x y z
N MET A 1 -2.55 -40.09 -47.83
CA MET A 1 -2.10 -38.80 -47.27
C MET A 1 -2.98 -38.22 -46.16
N ALA A 2 -4.03 -38.92 -45.67
CA ALA A 2 -4.90 -38.42 -44.60
C ALA A 2 -4.46 -38.75 -43.16
N PHE A 3 -3.64 -39.80 -42.96
CA PHE A 3 -3.27 -40.29 -41.63
C PHE A 3 -2.18 -39.46 -40.93
N ARG A 4 -1.38 -38.69 -41.67
CA ARG A 4 -0.33 -37.83 -41.10
C ARG A 4 -0.85 -36.53 -40.48
N TRP A 5 -2.02 -36.04 -40.92
CA TRP A 5 -2.63 -34.82 -40.39
C TRP A 5 -3.34 -35.06 -39.05
N ILE A 6 -3.99 -36.22 -38.88
CA ILE A 6 -4.71 -36.57 -37.64
C ILE A 6 -3.73 -36.78 -36.48
N VAL A 7 -2.58 -37.42 -36.74
CA VAL A 7 -1.55 -37.67 -35.71
C VAL A 7 -0.90 -36.37 -35.23
N ASN A 8 -0.64 -35.41 -36.12
CA ASN A 8 -0.09 -34.09 -35.74
C ASN A 8 -1.11 -33.21 -35.00
N ALA A 9 -2.39 -33.22 -35.39
CA ALA A 9 -3.41 -32.46 -34.68
C ALA A 9 -3.66 -33.02 -33.27
N GLY A 10 -3.67 -34.35 -33.10
CA GLY A 10 -3.81 -35.00 -31.80
C GLY A 10 -2.63 -34.75 -30.86
N LEU A 11 -1.39 -34.75 -31.38
CA LEU A 11 -0.18 -34.52 -30.56
C LEU A 11 -0.03 -33.07 -30.08
N ILE A 12 -0.70 -32.10 -30.72
CA ILE A 12 -0.72 -30.70 -30.27
C ILE A 12 -1.91 -30.43 -29.32
N ALA A 13 -3.06 -31.07 -29.55
CA ALA A 13 -4.25 -30.85 -28.73
C ALA A 13 -4.15 -31.45 -27.32
N ILE A 14 -3.47 -32.58 -27.16
CA ILE A 14 -3.38 -33.28 -25.86
C ILE A 14 -2.58 -32.47 -24.81
N PRO A 15 -1.38 -31.94 -25.11
CA PRO A 15 -0.65 -31.10 -24.15
C PRO A 15 -1.44 -29.85 -23.76
N ILE A 16 -2.04 -29.15 -24.73
CA ILE A 16 -2.80 -27.91 -24.49
C ILE A 16 -4.06 -28.19 -23.65
N GLY A 17 -4.82 -29.25 -24.00
CA GLY A 17 -6.00 -29.64 -23.25
C GLY A 17 -5.69 -30.08 -21.82
N SER A 18 -4.56 -30.77 -21.60
CA SER A 18 -4.13 -31.16 -20.26
C SER A 18 -3.73 -29.95 -19.40
N THR A 19 -3.02 -28.98 -19.97
CA THR A 19 -2.64 -27.75 -19.26
C THR A 19 -3.87 -26.90 -18.93
N LEU A 20 -4.77 -26.68 -19.90
CA LEU A 20 -6.01 -25.94 -19.64
C LEU A 20 -6.92 -26.65 -18.63
N GLY A 21 -7.03 -27.98 -18.69
CA GLY A 21 -7.80 -28.75 -17.73
C GLY A 21 -7.26 -28.65 -16.29
N VAL A 22 -5.93 -28.65 -16.12
CA VAL A 22 -5.29 -28.41 -14.82
C VAL A 22 -5.52 -26.98 -14.34
N LEU A 23 -5.39 -26.00 -15.23
CA LEU A 23 -5.60 -24.58 -14.89
C LEU A 23 -7.06 -24.30 -14.50
N PHE A 24 -8.04 -24.82 -15.22
CA PHE A 24 -9.46 -24.72 -14.85
C PHE A 24 -9.78 -25.52 -13.57
N GLY A 25 -9.11 -26.66 -13.35
CA GLY A 25 -9.27 -27.43 -12.11
C GLY A 25 -8.74 -26.70 -10.88
N ILE A 26 -7.58 -26.03 -11.01
CA ILE A 26 -7.04 -25.19 -9.94
C ILE A 26 -7.94 -23.97 -9.72
N ASP A 27 -8.44 -23.34 -10.79
CA ASP A 27 -9.37 -22.22 -10.69
C ASP A 27 -10.68 -22.61 -9.97
N ALA A 28 -11.27 -23.75 -10.35
CA ALA A 28 -12.46 -24.30 -9.67
C ALA A 28 -12.18 -24.69 -8.21
N SER A 29 -11.00 -25.23 -7.89
CA SER A 29 -10.59 -25.55 -6.52
C SER A 29 -10.38 -24.28 -5.68
N ARG A 30 -9.88 -23.21 -6.29
CA ARG A 30 -9.72 -21.89 -5.65
C ARG A 30 -11.07 -21.26 -5.36
N GLN A 31 -11.97 -21.26 -6.34
CA GLN A 31 -13.36 -20.81 -6.15
C GLN A 31 -14.09 -21.61 -5.06
N ALA A 32 -13.97 -22.94 -5.05
CA ALA A 32 -14.56 -23.79 -4.01
C ALA A 32 -13.96 -23.55 -2.62
N SER A 33 -12.74 -23.01 -2.55
CA SER A 33 -12.03 -22.68 -1.31
C SER A 33 -12.11 -21.19 -0.96
N GLY A 34 -12.90 -20.38 -1.67
CA GLY A 34 -13.06 -18.94 -1.42
C GLY A 34 -11.84 -18.08 -1.79
N GLN A 35 -10.95 -18.58 -2.65
CA GLN A 35 -9.78 -17.85 -3.17
C GLN A 35 -10.08 -17.25 -4.55
N ALA A 36 -9.45 -16.11 -4.86
CA ALA A 36 -9.62 -15.42 -6.15
C ALA A 36 -9.24 -16.29 -7.36
N PRO A 37 -9.89 -16.13 -8.53
CA PRO A 37 -9.56 -16.88 -9.75
C PRO A 37 -8.14 -16.59 -10.25
N LEU A 38 -7.53 -17.54 -10.96
CA LEU A 38 -6.23 -17.38 -11.63
C LEU A 38 -6.32 -16.54 -12.92
N PHE A 39 -7.52 -16.33 -13.45
CA PHE A 39 -7.75 -15.68 -14.75
C PHE A 39 -8.83 -14.59 -14.67
N SER A 40 -8.72 -13.65 -13.74
CA SER A 40 -9.52 -12.42 -13.76
C SER A 40 -8.71 -11.30 -14.39
N GLY A 41 -8.64 -11.29 -15.72
CA GLY A 41 -8.00 -10.23 -16.49
C GLY A 41 -8.43 -10.29 -17.95
N GLY A 42 -9.40 -9.46 -18.32
CA GLY A 42 -9.81 -9.27 -19.71
C GLY A 42 -11.25 -8.85 -19.88
N ASP A 43 -11.45 -7.58 -20.24
CA ASP A 43 -12.72 -6.96 -20.63
C ASP A 43 -13.59 -7.85 -21.53
N SER A 44 -14.86 -8.04 -21.13
CA SER A 44 -15.91 -8.51 -22.04
C SER A 44 -17.01 -7.46 -22.16
N ASN A 45 -16.73 -6.49 -23.02
CA ASN A 45 -17.71 -5.63 -23.65
C ASN A 45 -18.68 -6.49 -24.49
N SER A 46 -19.86 -6.78 -23.96
CA SER A 46 -21.00 -7.30 -24.74
C SER A 46 -22.19 -6.39 -24.58
N GLY A 47 -22.28 -5.42 -25.50
CA GLY A 47 -23.44 -4.56 -25.64
C GLY A 47 -24.69 -5.37 -26.01
N THR A 48 -25.76 -5.12 -25.26
CA THR A 48 -27.13 -5.35 -25.72
C THR A 48 -27.98 -4.18 -25.24
N GLY A 49 -28.43 -3.38 -26.21
CA GLY A 49 -29.25 -2.20 -25.99
C GLY A 49 -30.64 -2.53 -25.46
N GLY A 50 -31.10 -1.72 -24.53
CA GLY A 50 -32.48 -1.70 -24.04
C GLY A 50 -32.93 -0.26 -23.85
N SER A 51 -33.59 0.28 -24.87
CA SER A 51 -34.23 1.59 -24.84
C SER A 51 -35.34 1.64 -23.78
N GLY A 52 -35.28 2.63 -22.88
CA GLY A 52 -36.35 2.94 -21.94
C GLY A 52 -36.41 4.44 -21.69
N GLY A 53 -37.29 5.13 -22.43
CA GLY A 53 -37.51 6.56 -22.30
C GLY A 53 -38.26 6.92 -21.03
N GLY A 54 -37.89 8.06 -20.43
CA GLY A 54 -38.61 8.69 -19.33
C GLY A 54 -38.27 10.17 -19.30
N SER A 55 -39.22 11.01 -19.74
CA SER A 55 -39.11 12.47 -19.78
C SER A 55 -39.46 13.10 -18.43
N GLY A 56 -38.84 14.24 -18.13
CA GLY A 56 -39.53 15.33 -17.44
C GLY A 56 -38.74 16.00 -16.32
N GLY A 57 -38.56 17.32 -16.41
CA GLY A 57 -38.36 18.16 -15.23
C GLY A 57 -37.27 19.23 -15.35
N SER A 58 -37.57 20.32 -16.06
CA SER A 58 -36.80 21.56 -16.08
C SER A 58 -36.90 22.35 -14.76
N GLY A 59 -35.80 22.97 -14.32
CA GLY A 59 -35.79 24.06 -13.34
C GLY A 59 -34.38 24.57 -13.08
N GLY A 60 -34.04 25.76 -13.60
CA GLY A 60 -32.66 26.27 -13.66
C GLY A 60 -32.28 27.36 -12.65
N SER A 61 -31.11 27.93 -12.93
CA SER A 61 -30.34 29.00 -12.27
C SER A 61 -29.59 28.55 -11.00
N GLY A 62 -28.32 28.81 -10.77
CA GLY A 62 -27.33 29.67 -11.41
C GLY A 62 -26.32 30.03 -10.31
N GLY A 63 -25.04 29.70 -10.47
CA GLY A 63 -24.01 29.97 -9.47
C GLY A 63 -22.64 29.47 -9.90
N SER A 64 -21.70 30.38 -10.03
CA SER A 64 -20.38 30.22 -10.64
C SER A 64 -19.35 29.57 -9.71
N GLY A 65 -18.45 28.77 -10.31
CA GLY A 65 -17.01 28.86 -10.05
C GLY A 65 -16.46 28.09 -8.87
N GLY A 66 -16.13 26.81 -9.11
CA GLY A 66 -15.21 26.02 -8.29
C GLY A 66 -14.78 24.82 -9.12
N SER A 67 -13.56 24.85 -9.65
CA SER A 67 -12.95 23.74 -10.38
C SER A 67 -12.59 22.63 -9.41
N GLY A 68 -13.57 21.82 -9.02
CA GLY A 68 -13.37 20.53 -8.37
C GLY A 68 -13.19 19.47 -9.44
N SER A 69 -12.06 18.76 -9.41
CA SER A 69 -11.82 17.57 -10.22
C SER A 69 -12.86 16.51 -9.86
N SER A 70 -13.88 16.39 -10.71
CA SER A 70 -14.93 15.39 -10.60
C SER A 70 -14.35 14.00 -10.85
N TRP A 71 -14.27 13.18 -9.81
CA TRP A 71 -13.98 11.75 -9.91
C TRP A 71 -15.16 11.05 -10.60
N SER A 72 -15.07 10.85 -11.92
CA SER A 72 -16.01 10.02 -12.66
C SER A 72 -15.34 8.72 -13.08
N ASP A 73 -15.58 7.66 -12.31
CA ASP A 73 -15.53 6.29 -12.82
C ASP A 73 -16.85 6.02 -13.57
N SER A 74 -16.83 5.07 -14.49
CA SER A 74 -17.95 4.48 -15.23
C SER A 74 -19.12 3.98 -14.36
N THR A 75 -18.95 3.94 -13.03
CA THR A 75 -19.96 3.57 -12.03
C THR A 75 -20.67 4.76 -11.36
N GLY A 76 -20.28 6.00 -11.65
CA GLY A 76 -20.91 7.22 -11.12
C GLY A 76 -20.03 8.01 -10.14
N ALA A 77 -20.28 9.31 -10.03
CA ALA A 77 -19.54 10.21 -9.15
C ALA A 77 -19.81 9.88 -7.67
N TYR A 78 -18.76 9.50 -6.94
CA TYR A 78 -18.85 9.20 -5.52
C TYR A 78 -18.66 10.47 -4.68
N THR A 79 -19.54 10.69 -3.72
CA THR A 79 -19.43 11.78 -2.74
C THR A 79 -18.45 11.43 -1.61
N GLN A 80 -17.84 12.45 -1.01
CA GLN A 80 -16.98 12.37 0.18
C GLN A 80 -17.59 11.46 1.28
N GLY A 81 -16.79 10.57 1.87
CA GLY A 81 -17.25 9.63 2.91
C GLY A 81 -18.08 8.44 2.41
N SER A 82 -18.12 8.22 1.09
CA SER A 82 -18.78 7.04 0.51
C SER A 82 -17.98 5.75 0.78
N HIS A 83 -18.73 4.71 1.10
CA HIS A 83 -18.28 3.34 1.20
C HIS A 83 -19.07 2.51 0.19
N TYR A 84 -18.38 1.67 -0.55
CA TYR A 84 -18.99 0.78 -1.55
C TYR A 84 -18.39 -0.61 -1.39
N ASN A 85 -19.26 -1.62 -1.38
CA ASN A 85 -18.88 -3.02 -1.40
C ASN A 85 -19.42 -3.67 -2.68
N ASP A 86 -18.54 -4.33 -3.41
CA ASP A 86 -18.91 -5.29 -4.43
C ASP A 86 -18.49 -6.70 -3.97
N THR A 87 -19.33 -7.68 -4.26
CA THR A 87 -19.07 -9.08 -3.90
C THR A 87 -19.17 -9.94 -5.13
N GLU A 88 -18.03 -10.44 -5.57
CA GLU A 88 -17.92 -11.33 -6.73
C GLU A 88 -16.92 -12.43 -6.41
N LEU A 89 -17.14 -13.62 -6.97
CA LEU A 89 -16.12 -14.69 -7.07
C LEU A 89 -15.38 -15.03 -5.75
N GLY A 90 -16.10 -15.04 -4.62
CA GLY A 90 -15.54 -15.45 -3.32
C GLY A 90 -14.82 -14.35 -2.55
N VAL A 91 -14.79 -13.12 -3.08
CA VAL A 91 -14.15 -11.96 -2.45
C VAL A 91 -15.15 -10.80 -2.29
N THR A 92 -14.84 -9.90 -1.37
CA THR A 92 -15.50 -8.60 -1.22
C THR A 92 -14.48 -7.50 -1.47
N LEU A 93 -14.74 -6.66 -2.46
CA LEU A 93 -13.99 -5.44 -2.72
C LEU A 93 -14.68 -4.27 -2.02
N SER A 94 -14.00 -3.64 -1.07
CA SER A 94 -14.53 -2.51 -0.29
C SER A 94 -13.75 -1.24 -0.60
N ARG A 95 -14.43 -0.15 -1.01
CA ARG A 95 -13.83 1.16 -1.30
C ARG A 95 -14.09 2.16 -0.18
N TYR A 96 -13.06 2.92 0.21
CA TYR A 96 -13.07 3.91 1.28
C TYR A 96 -12.38 5.20 0.82
N CYS A 97 -13.11 6.32 0.78
CA CYS A 97 -12.57 7.61 0.36
C CYS A 97 -12.52 8.64 1.52
N ASN A 98 -12.42 8.16 2.76
CA ASN A 98 -12.30 9.00 3.95
C ASN A 98 -10.89 9.59 4.07
N LEU A 99 -10.76 10.76 4.71
CA LEU A 99 -9.43 11.32 5.05
C LEU A 99 -8.67 10.38 6.00
N THR A 100 -9.34 9.90 7.04
CA THR A 100 -8.80 8.94 8.00
C THR A 100 -9.91 7.99 8.45
N LEU A 101 -9.62 6.70 8.47
CA LEU A 101 -10.53 5.65 8.92
C LEU A 101 -9.71 4.39 9.23
N GLY A 102 -9.86 3.84 10.44
CA GLY A 102 -9.35 2.51 10.75
C GLY A 102 -10.24 1.43 10.14
N ILE A 103 -9.77 0.80 9.07
CA ILE A 103 -10.42 -0.33 8.42
C ILE A 103 -9.84 -1.60 9.02
N LEU A 104 -10.68 -2.50 9.55
CA LEU A 104 -10.24 -3.75 10.18
C LEU A 104 -10.76 -4.94 9.37
N PRO A 105 -9.99 -5.44 8.38
CA PRO A 105 -10.39 -6.61 7.61
C PRO A 105 -10.49 -7.85 8.51
N PRO A 106 -11.51 -8.69 8.35
CA PRO A 106 -11.62 -9.93 9.10
C PRO A 106 -10.50 -10.91 8.71
N SER A 107 -9.94 -11.60 9.70
CA SER A 107 -8.89 -12.61 9.54
C SER A 107 -9.09 -13.77 10.52
N LYS A 108 -9.50 -14.92 10.00
CA LYS A 108 -9.78 -16.12 10.79
C LYS A 108 -8.50 -16.91 11.04
N GLY A 109 -7.94 -16.75 12.24
CA GLY A 109 -6.76 -17.49 12.69
C GLY A 109 -5.43 -16.96 12.15
N GLY A 110 -5.45 -15.76 11.55
CA GLY A 110 -4.27 -14.98 11.20
C GLY A 110 -4.15 -13.70 12.02
N LEU A 111 -3.21 -12.83 11.65
CA LEU A 111 -2.97 -11.54 12.29
C LEU A 111 -4.10 -10.54 12.02
N ASN A 112 -4.30 -9.66 13.00
CA ASN A 112 -5.12 -8.46 12.88
C ASN A 112 -4.31 -7.32 12.24
N TYR A 113 -4.83 -6.82 11.13
CA TYR A 113 -4.34 -5.64 10.45
C TYR A 113 -5.34 -4.50 10.58
N SER A 114 -4.86 -3.26 10.57
CA SER A 114 -5.68 -2.11 10.15
C SER A 114 -5.16 -1.49 8.88
N LEU A 115 -6.06 -1.01 8.03
CA LEU A 115 -5.70 -0.13 6.92
C LEU A 115 -6.27 1.26 7.17
N ASN A 116 -5.57 2.27 6.68
CA ASN A 116 -6.01 3.65 6.80
C ASN A 116 -5.61 4.47 5.56
N PRO A 117 -6.54 5.19 4.90
CA PRO A 117 -6.18 6.17 3.86
C PRO A 117 -5.21 7.25 4.36
N ASN A 118 -5.29 7.59 5.65
CA ASN A 118 -4.33 8.40 6.41
C ASN A 118 -3.85 9.67 5.68
N GLN A 119 -4.79 10.52 5.27
CA GLN A 119 -4.56 11.81 4.62
C GLN A 119 -4.30 12.91 5.66
N TRP A 120 -3.36 12.66 6.55
CA TRP A 120 -3.06 13.53 7.69
C TRP A 120 -2.59 14.92 7.26
N GLY A 121 -1.85 15.04 6.15
CA GLY A 121 -1.41 16.32 5.60
C GLY A 121 -2.58 17.14 5.05
N VAL A 122 -3.51 16.47 4.35
CA VAL A 122 -4.76 17.11 3.88
C VAL A 122 -5.60 17.59 5.06
N LEU A 123 -5.76 16.75 6.08
CA LEU A 123 -6.50 17.09 7.31
C LEU A 123 -5.85 18.28 8.04
N ALA A 124 -4.52 18.33 8.13
CA ALA A 124 -3.80 19.43 8.76
C ALA A 124 -3.96 20.75 7.98
N ALA A 125 -4.01 20.70 6.65
CA ALA A 125 -4.14 21.88 5.79
C ALA A 125 -5.58 22.42 5.71
N GLY A 126 -6.56 21.53 5.58
CA GLY A 126 -7.96 21.89 5.30
C GLY A 126 -8.96 21.63 6.44
N GLY A 127 -8.52 21.02 7.55
CA GLY A 127 -9.40 20.63 8.65
C GLY A 127 -10.31 19.45 8.31
N THR A 128 -11.27 19.15 9.19
CA THR A 128 -12.18 17.99 9.06
C THR A 128 -13.09 18.03 7.84
N ASP A 129 -13.25 19.21 7.25
CA ASP A 129 -14.11 19.45 6.09
C ASP A 129 -13.32 19.35 4.76
N ALA A 130 -12.02 19.05 4.81
CA ALA A 130 -11.19 18.93 3.61
C ALA A 130 -11.66 17.78 2.70
N ASP A 131 -11.63 18.03 1.39
CA ASP A 131 -11.97 17.01 0.41
C ASP A 131 -10.88 15.96 0.31
N SER A 132 -11.27 14.69 0.42
CA SER A 132 -10.40 13.57 0.10
C SER A 132 -10.09 13.57 -1.40
N GLN A 133 -8.82 13.41 -1.76
CA GLN A 133 -8.39 13.14 -3.14
C GLN A 133 -7.76 11.74 -3.27
N MET A 134 -8.16 10.84 -2.37
CA MET A 134 -7.71 9.46 -2.33
C MET A 134 -8.86 8.51 -2.02
N CYS A 135 -8.87 7.37 -2.70
CA CYS A 135 -9.73 6.24 -2.35
C CYS A 135 -8.89 4.98 -2.19
N MET A 136 -9.07 4.30 -1.07
CA MET A 136 -8.51 2.99 -0.76
C MET A 136 -9.49 1.89 -1.14
N ASN A 137 -9.02 0.85 -1.80
CA ASN A 137 -9.77 -0.39 -2.00
C ASN A 137 -9.12 -1.53 -1.21
N VAL A 138 -9.92 -2.35 -0.55
CA VAL A 138 -9.48 -3.51 0.22
C VAL A 138 -10.23 -4.74 -0.26
N THR A 139 -9.49 -5.79 -0.61
CA THR A 139 -10.04 -7.08 -1.08
C THR A 139 -9.98 -8.09 0.06
N THR A 140 -11.14 -8.55 0.54
CA THR A 140 -11.23 -9.57 1.60
C THR A 140 -11.86 -10.86 1.08
N PHE A 141 -11.45 -12.01 1.61
CA PHE A 141 -12.05 -13.30 1.25
C PHE A 141 -13.30 -13.57 2.08
N LEU A 142 -14.36 -14.12 1.47
CA LEU A 142 -15.61 -14.44 2.18
C LEU A 142 -15.45 -15.48 3.29
N ASN A 143 -14.40 -16.31 3.21
CA ASN A 143 -14.07 -17.27 4.26
C ASN A 143 -13.12 -16.71 5.34
N GLU A 144 -12.66 -15.46 5.17
CA GLU A 144 -11.76 -14.73 6.07
C GLU A 144 -10.39 -15.41 6.29
N THR A 145 -9.98 -16.36 5.45
CA THR A 145 -8.71 -17.08 5.60
C THR A 145 -7.72 -16.74 4.49
N TYR A 146 -6.54 -16.24 4.87
CA TYR A 146 -5.46 -15.84 3.95
C TYR A 146 -4.42 -16.95 3.76
N PRO A 147 -3.49 -16.83 2.78
CA PRO A 147 -2.53 -17.89 2.45
C PRO A 147 -1.66 -18.37 3.64
N THR A 148 -1.30 -17.45 4.54
CA THR A 148 -0.62 -17.76 5.80
C THR A 148 -1.36 -17.10 6.97
N LYS A 149 -0.90 -17.36 8.20
CA LYS A 149 -1.39 -16.65 9.40
C LYS A 149 -0.90 -15.20 9.47
N THR A 150 0.16 -14.88 8.75
CA THR A 150 0.85 -13.60 8.76
C THR A 150 0.63 -12.83 7.46
N SER A 151 -0.24 -13.33 6.57
CA SER A 151 -0.62 -12.65 5.32
C SER A 151 -1.74 -11.65 5.56
N ALA A 152 -1.58 -10.46 4.98
CA ALA A 152 -2.59 -9.43 4.94
C ALA A 152 -3.53 -9.60 3.74
N PRO A 153 -4.73 -8.97 3.76
CA PRO A 153 -5.53 -8.78 2.56
C PRO A 153 -4.80 -7.90 1.53
N GLU A 154 -5.16 -8.12 0.27
CA GLU A 154 -4.77 -7.24 -0.83
C GLU A 154 -5.46 -5.87 -0.70
N TRP A 155 -4.74 -4.82 -1.07
CA TRP A 155 -5.29 -3.47 -1.10
C TRP A 155 -4.63 -2.58 -2.15
N SER A 156 -5.31 -1.49 -2.48
CA SER A 156 -4.79 -0.42 -3.34
C SER A 156 -5.25 0.94 -2.86
N VAL A 157 -4.55 1.99 -3.29
CA VAL A 157 -5.02 3.37 -3.17
C VAL A 157 -4.84 4.08 -4.50
N THR A 158 -5.86 4.80 -4.93
CA THR A 158 -5.78 5.72 -6.05
C THR A 158 -5.82 7.14 -5.53
N TRP A 159 -4.89 7.98 -5.98
CA TRP A 159 -4.81 9.36 -5.53
C TRP A 159 -4.25 10.28 -6.62
N GLN A 160 -4.55 11.56 -6.45
CA GLN A 160 -3.92 12.66 -7.18
C GLN A 160 -3.89 13.85 -6.23
N TYR A 161 -2.76 14.54 -6.13
CA TYR A 161 -2.63 15.77 -5.35
C TYR A 161 -1.84 16.81 -6.13
N THR A 162 -2.19 18.07 -5.93
CA THR A 162 -1.32 19.19 -6.31
C THR A 162 -0.22 19.39 -5.27
N PRO A 163 0.97 19.91 -5.62
CA PRO A 163 2.04 20.10 -4.65
C PRO A 163 1.64 20.94 -3.41
N PHE A 164 2.02 20.45 -2.23
CA PHE A 164 2.01 21.23 -0.99
C PHE A 164 3.31 22.04 -0.82
N PRO A 165 3.35 23.02 0.11
CA PRO A 165 4.58 23.73 0.45
C PRO A 165 5.69 22.78 0.93
N GLU A 166 6.95 23.13 0.68
CA GLU A 166 8.12 22.33 1.10
C GLU A 166 8.21 22.08 2.60
N SER A 167 7.56 22.91 3.44
CA SER A 167 7.50 22.70 4.89
C SER A 167 6.58 21.57 5.32
N GLN A 168 5.68 21.11 4.45
CA GLN A 168 4.71 20.04 4.70
C GLN A 168 4.35 19.36 3.36
N PRO A 169 5.29 18.69 2.68
CA PRO A 169 5.10 18.27 1.30
C PRO A 169 4.25 16.98 1.16
N VAL A 170 4.10 16.22 2.25
CA VAL A 170 3.34 14.97 2.29
C VAL A 170 1.86 15.26 2.56
N HIS A 171 0.99 14.69 1.73
CA HIS A 171 -0.46 14.80 1.88
C HIS A 171 -1.05 13.66 2.69
N ALA A 172 -0.51 12.46 2.49
CA ALA A 172 -1.05 11.23 3.06
C ALA A 172 0.02 10.15 3.19
N TYR A 173 -0.18 9.22 4.12
CA TYR A 173 0.57 7.96 4.19
C TYR A 173 -0.42 6.79 4.27
N PRO A 174 -1.15 6.48 3.18
CA PRO A 174 -2.00 5.30 3.12
C PRO A 174 -1.20 4.05 3.46
N ASN A 175 -1.66 3.32 4.46
CA ASN A 175 -0.90 2.23 5.02
C ASN A 175 -1.77 1.08 5.51
N ILE A 176 -1.08 -0.02 5.80
CA ILE A 176 -1.55 -1.16 6.57
C ILE A 176 -0.64 -1.36 7.78
N GLU A 177 -1.21 -1.45 8.98
CA GLU A 177 -0.50 -1.63 10.24
C GLU A 177 -0.77 -3.01 10.85
N VAL A 178 0.25 -3.59 11.49
CA VAL A 178 0.14 -4.82 12.29
C VAL A 178 -0.23 -4.45 13.73
N HIS A 179 -1.25 -5.08 14.30
CA HIS A 179 -1.61 -4.88 15.71
C HIS A 179 -1.14 -6.01 16.62
N ASP A 180 -1.13 -7.24 16.12
CA ASP A 180 -0.79 -8.40 16.95
C ASP A 180 0.73 -8.48 17.17
N GLY A 181 1.14 -8.71 18.43
CA GLY A 181 2.55 -8.86 18.79
C GLY A 181 3.29 -7.54 19.03
N LEU A 182 2.62 -6.39 18.94
CA LEU A 182 3.14 -5.08 19.31
C LEU A 182 2.38 -4.51 20.52
N PRO A 183 3.03 -3.66 21.34
CA PRO A 183 4.45 -3.30 21.31
C PRO A 183 5.39 -4.42 21.80
N VAL A 184 6.64 -4.42 21.34
CA VAL A 184 7.68 -5.40 21.73
C VAL A 184 8.98 -4.70 22.09
N THR A 185 9.74 -5.20 23.09
CA THR A 185 11.08 -4.68 23.36
C THR A 185 12.07 -5.12 22.29
N LEU A 186 13.03 -4.25 21.96
CA LEU A 186 14.07 -4.59 20.98
C LEU A 186 15.02 -5.71 21.44
N SER A 187 15.04 -6.03 22.73
CA SER A 187 15.73 -7.20 23.29
C SER A 187 14.99 -8.51 23.06
N ASP A 188 13.67 -8.47 22.93
CA ASP A 188 12.84 -9.65 22.68
C ASP A 188 12.69 -9.91 21.17
N LEU A 189 12.88 -8.91 20.30
CA LEU A 189 12.79 -9.07 18.85
C LEU A 189 13.89 -10.00 18.31
N LYS A 190 13.49 -11.20 17.86
CA LYS A 190 14.38 -12.21 17.25
C LYS A 190 14.55 -12.01 15.75
N SER A 191 13.45 -11.75 15.05
CA SER A 191 13.43 -11.46 13.61
C SER A 191 12.17 -10.69 13.24
N LEU A 192 12.24 -9.92 12.16
CA LEU A 192 11.14 -9.21 11.54
C LEU A 192 11.10 -9.61 10.06
N ASN A 193 10.45 -10.73 9.77
CA ASN A 193 10.36 -11.25 8.41
C ASN A 193 9.24 -10.52 7.67
N VAL A 194 9.54 -10.06 6.47
CA VAL A 194 8.56 -9.48 5.56
C VAL A 194 8.62 -10.18 4.21
N ASP A 195 7.47 -10.41 3.61
CA ASP A 195 7.33 -10.89 2.23
C ASP A 195 6.29 -10.01 1.52
N LEU A 196 6.77 -9.04 0.75
CA LEU A 196 5.95 -8.00 0.14
C LEU A 196 6.15 -7.95 -1.37
N ALA A 197 5.07 -7.61 -2.07
CA ALA A 197 5.10 -7.18 -3.46
C ALA A 197 4.15 -6.01 -3.64
N TRP A 198 4.55 -5.03 -4.44
CA TRP A 198 3.77 -3.83 -4.73
C TRP A 198 4.06 -3.29 -6.13
N SER A 199 3.19 -2.41 -6.60
CA SER A 199 3.37 -1.68 -7.85
C SER A 199 2.74 -0.29 -7.79
N TYR A 200 3.16 0.58 -8.72
CA TYR A 200 2.54 1.87 -8.98
C TYR A 200 2.10 1.95 -10.45
N SER A 201 0.87 2.37 -10.71
CA SER A 201 0.34 2.44 -12.08
C SER A 201 -0.32 3.78 -12.34
N LEU A 202 -0.30 4.21 -13.60
CA LEU A 202 -1.00 5.38 -14.08
C LEU A 202 -2.51 5.10 -14.17
N GLY A 203 -3.32 6.05 -13.74
CA GLY A 203 -4.78 5.98 -13.78
C GLY A 203 -5.38 5.46 -12.47
N ASN A 204 -6.50 4.75 -12.58
CA ASN A 204 -7.36 4.34 -11.46
C ASN A 204 -7.36 2.83 -11.21
N THR A 205 -6.57 2.08 -11.95
CA THR A 205 -6.67 0.61 -12.01
C THR A 205 -5.35 0.00 -11.56
N PRO A 206 -5.37 -0.86 -10.54
CA PRO A 206 -4.20 -1.65 -10.14
C PRO A 206 -3.61 -2.44 -11.31
N LYS A 207 -2.28 -2.59 -11.32
CA LYS A 207 -1.54 -3.44 -12.26
C LYS A 207 -0.50 -4.25 -11.51
N ASP A 208 -0.15 -5.45 -11.97
CA ASP A 208 0.89 -6.26 -11.31
C ASP A 208 2.32 -5.70 -11.48
N THR A 209 2.52 -4.79 -12.44
CA THR A 209 3.82 -4.18 -12.75
C THR A 209 3.74 -2.68 -12.72
N SER A 210 4.77 -2.04 -12.18
CA SER A 210 4.85 -0.58 -12.20
C SER A 210 5.02 -0.04 -13.62
N ASP A 211 4.39 1.10 -13.93
CA ASP A 211 4.51 1.77 -15.23
C ASP A 211 5.84 2.56 -15.36
N THR A 212 6.95 2.07 -14.80
CA THR A 212 8.25 2.73 -14.95
C THR A 212 8.78 2.58 -16.39
N PRO A 213 9.40 3.62 -17.00
CA PRO A 213 9.74 4.94 -16.43
C PRO A 213 8.69 6.04 -16.68
N GLU A 214 7.44 5.72 -17.02
CA GLU A 214 6.42 6.68 -17.47
C GLU A 214 6.06 7.73 -16.39
N PHE A 215 6.42 7.46 -15.13
CA PHE A 215 6.25 8.36 -13.98
C PHE A 215 6.89 9.74 -14.15
N ASP A 216 7.99 9.84 -14.91
CA ASP A 216 8.64 11.13 -15.19
C ASP A 216 7.74 12.09 -15.98
N SER A 217 6.80 11.55 -16.76
CA SER A 217 5.90 12.35 -17.60
C SER A 217 4.76 13.01 -16.82
N ILE A 218 4.54 12.61 -15.56
CA ILE A 218 3.41 13.05 -14.73
C ILE A 218 3.85 13.64 -13.39
N SER A 219 5.14 13.96 -13.24
CA SER A 219 5.70 14.50 -12.01
C SER A 219 5.32 13.66 -10.77
N LEU A 220 5.34 12.32 -10.88
CA LEU A 220 5.01 11.47 -9.73
C LEU A 220 6.07 11.66 -8.64
N ASN A 221 5.61 12.10 -7.47
CA ASN A 221 6.42 12.21 -6.27
C ASN A 221 5.81 11.37 -5.15
N THR A 222 6.51 10.31 -4.76
CA THR A 222 6.06 9.37 -3.73
C THR A 222 7.21 8.47 -3.28
N ASN A 223 7.01 7.75 -2.17
CA ASN A 223 7.86 6.62 -1.78
C ASN A 223 7.02 5.37 -1.52
N VAL A 224 7.68 4.24 -1.28
CA VAL A 224 7.05 3.04 -0.72
C VAL A 224 7.88 2.60 0.46
N ALA A 225 7.27 2.55 1.64
CA ALA A 225 8.00 2.46 2.89
C ALA A 225 7.32 1.53 3.90
N ILE A 226 8.14 0.86 4.70
CA ILE A 226 7.77 0.48 6.06
C ILE A 226 8.09 1.67 6.97
N ASP A 227 7.21 1.94 7.91
CA ASP A 227 7.35 2.98 8.92
C ASP A 227 7.15 2.37 10.32
N MET A 228 8.10 2.60 11.22
CA MET A 228 8.15 2.00 12.55
C MET A 228 8.52 3.03 13.59
N PHE A 229 7.83 3.00 14.74
CA PHE A 229 8.03 3.96 15.82
C PHE A 229 8.51 3.28 17.10
N PHE A 230 9.47 3.93 17.77
CA PHE A 230 10.15 3.37 18.94
C PHE A 230 10.29 4.39 20.07
N ASP A 231 10.14 3.92 21.30
CA ASP A 231 10.36 4.72 22.51
C ASP A 231 10.70 3.83 23.71
N SER A 232 11.43 4.38 24.67
CA SER A 232 11.66 3.78 25.99
C SER A 232 10.36 3.53 26.78
N LEU A 233 9.32 4.32 26.53
CA LEU A 233 8.00 4.18 27.11
C LEU A 233 7.06 3.51 26.10
N GLU A 234 6.56 2.33 26.47
CA GLU A 234 5.62 1.55 25.67
C GLU A 234 4.46 2.40 25.09
N LYS A 235 3.87 3.27 25.91
CA LYS A 235 2.78 4.17 25.50
C LYS A 235 3.18 5.16 24.41
N ASN A 236 4.42 5.68 24.46
CA ASN A 236 4.90 6.62 23.47
C ASN A 236 5.28 5.90 22.17
N ALA A 237 5.78 4.67 22.25
CA ALA A 237 6.11 3.87 21.08
C ALA A 237 4.89 3.56 20.19
N THR A 238 3.69 3.56 20.78
CA THR A 238 2.40 3.38 20.07
C THR A 238 1.78 4.68 19.56
N ASP A 239 2.49 5.81 19.61
CA ASP A 239 2.02 7.13 19.16
C ASP A 239 3.11 7.82 18.33
N SER A 240 2.89 7.90 17.01
CA SER A 240 3.85 8.46 16.05
C SER A 240 4.22 9.93 16.33
N THR A 241 3.38 10.65 17.07
CA THR A 241 3.62 12.05 17.46
C THR A 241 4.40 12.21 18.77
N MET A 242 4.63 11.10 19.48
CA MET A 242 5.28 11.07 20.79
C MET A 242 6.53 10.19 20.82
N ALA A 243 6.68 9.24 19.89
CA ALA A 243 7.81 8.33 19.83
C ALA A 243 9.14 9.07 19.60
N ALA A 244 10.16 8.73 20.38
CA ALA A 244 11.50 9.30 20.27
C ALA A 244 12.23 8.96 18.94
N TYR A 245 11.91 7.82 18.34
CA TYR A 245 12.55 7.35 17.10
C TYR A 245 11.52 6.92 16.07
N GLU A 246 11.82 7.25 14.82
CA GLU A 246 11.15 6.74 13.62
C GLU A 246 12.21 6.02 12.79
N ILE A 247 11.98 4.74 12.47
CA ILE A 247 12.84 3.97 11.58
C ILE A 247 12.02 3.55 10.38
N MET A 248 12.30 4.16 9.24
CA MET A 248 11.67 3.83 7.97
C MET A 248 12.57 2.92 7.13
N VAL A 249 11.96 2.06 6.31
CA VAL A 249 12.63 1.28 5.26
C VAL A 249 11.94 1.56 3.94
N TRP A 250 12.56 2.39 3.10
CA TRP A 250 12.05 2.76 1.79
C TRP A 250 12.53 1.73 0.75
N PHE A 251 11.57 1.12 0.05
CA PHE A 251 11.83 0.17 -1.04
C PHE A 251 11.94 0.85 -2.40
N ALA A 252 11.34 2.03 -2.55
CA ALA A 252 11.46 2.87 -3.74
C ALA A 252 11.12 4.32 -3.39
N HIS A 253 11.56 5.23 -4.24
CA HIS A 253 11.07 6.60 -4.26
C HIS A 253 11.07 7.15 -5.70
N TYR A 254 10.08 7.98 -5.99
CA TYR A 254 9.89 8.61 -7.30
C TYR A 254 9.84 10.13 -7.14
N GLY A 255 10.38 10.81 -8.14
CA GLY A 255 10.41 12.27 -8.18
C GLY A 255 11.41 12.89 -7.21
N VAL A 256 11.64 14.19 -7.40
CA VAL A 256 12.67 14.96 -6.66
C VAL A 256 12.18 15.51 -5.32
N ALA A 257 10.87 15.53 -5.10
CA ALA A 257 10.27 16.01 -3.85
C ALA A 257 10.18 14.92 -2.77
N ALA A 258 10.14 13.64 -3.16
CA ALA A 258 10.20 12.53 -2.22
C ALA A 258 11.64 12.36 -1.72
N GLN A 259 11.96 13.04 -0.62
CA GLN A 259 13.28 13.03 0.00
C GLN A 259 13.18 12.57 1.45
N THR A 260 14.17 11.79 1.88
CA THR A 260 14.26 11.39 3.28
C THR A 260 14.56 12.60 4.17
N ILE A 261 14.13 12.51 5.41
CA ILE A 261 14.67 13.40 6.44
C ILE A 261 16.18 13.17 6.55
N GLY A 262 16.95 14.24 6.44
CA GLY A 262 18.42 14.16 6.41
C GLY A 262 19.06 13.93 5.03
N ASN A 263 18.29 13.93 3.94
CA ASN A 263 18.78 13.72 2.57
C ASN A 263 20.01 14.60 2.22
N ALA A 264 19.99 15.90 2.60
CA ALA A 264 21.09 16.83 2.36
C ALA A 264 22.41 16.47 3.07
N SER A 265 22.35 15.67 4.14
CA SER A 265 23.55 15.17 4.84
C SER A 265 24.20 13.98 4.11
N GLY A 266 23.51 13.39 3.14
CA GLY A 266 23.95 12.20 2.43
C GLY A 266 23.84 10.92 3.26
N ILE A 267 24.41 9.84 2.69
CA ILE A 267 24.38 8.50 3.26
C ILE A 267 25.29 8.44 4.49
N VAL A 268 24.76 7.98 5.62
CA VAL A 268 25.50 7.86 6.89
C VAL A 268 25.91 6.42 7.23
N ASP A 269 25.28 5.42 6.61
CA ASP A 269 25.63 4.01 6.75
C ASP A 269 25.08 3.21 5.55
N THR A 270 25.56 1.99 5.34
CA THR A 270 25.06 1.09 4.29
C THR A 270 24.98 -0.34 4.84
N LYS A 271 23.87 -1.03 4.56
CA LYS A 271 23.63 -2.40 5.00
C LYS A 271 23.06 -3.23 3.86
N VAL A 272 23.56 -4.44 3.70
CA VAL A 272 22.96 -5.42 2.78
C VAL A 272 22.09 -6.36 3.59
N VAL A 273 20.83 -6.49 3.20
CA VAL A 273 19.88 -7.46 3.76
C VAL A 273 19.40 -8.32 2.61
N ASN A 274 19.68 -9.62 2.71
CA ASN A 274 19.54 -10.56 1.60
C ASN A 274 20.34 -10.09 0.37
N THR A 275 19.67 -9.73 -0.73
CA THR A 275 20.30 -9.21 -1.96
C THR A 275 20.11 -7.70 -2.14
N THR A 276 19.39 -7.03 -1.24
CA THR A 276 19.07 -5.61 -1.36
C THR A 276 20.06 -4.79 -0.53
N THR A 277 20.66 -3.79 -1.16
CA THR A 277 21.52 -2.81 -0.48
C THR A 277 20.65 -1.66 0.00
N PHE A 278 20.72 -1.32 1.29
CA PHE A 278 20.03 -0.19 1.89
C PHE A 278 21.05 0.85 2.37
N ASN A 279 20.81 2.11 2.01
CA ASN A 279 21.59 3.26 2.45
C ASN A 279 20.82 4.01 3.53
N LEU A 280 21.47 4.26 4.67
CA LEU A 280 20.88 4.97 5.78
C LEU A 280 21.02 6.48 5.60
N TYR A 281 19.92 7.18 5.81
CA TYR A 281 19.86 8.62 5.99
C TYR A 281 19.41 8.92 7.42
N TYR A 282 19.81 10.08 7.93
CA TYR A 282 19.46 10.50 9.27
C TYR A 282 19.19 12.00 9.34
N GLY A 283 18.10 12.36 10.00
CA GLY A 283 17.86 13.71 10.45
C GLY A 283 16.95 13.74 11.67
N ASN A 284 16.48 14.93 11.99
CA ASN A 284 15.56 15.14 13.10
C ASN A 284 14.30 15.81 12.61
N HIS A 285 13.18 15.44 13.22
CA HIS A 285 11.90 16.07 13.02
C HIS A 285 11.37 16.53 14.39
N THR A 286 10.68 17.66 14.42
CA THR A 286 9.94 18.08 15.61
C THR A 286 8.48 17.81 15.38
N VAL A 287 7.94 16.82 16.08
CA VAL A 287 6.54 16.37 15.97
C VAL A 287 5.74 16.78 17.20
N GLY A 288 4.42 16.93 17.01
CA GLY A 288 3.46 17.12 18.09
C GLY A 288 3.83 18.22 19.09
N GLN A 289 3.89 17.86 20.38
CA GLN A 289 4.16 18.76 21.51
C GLN A 289 5.64 19.18 21.63
N SER A 290 6.30 19.48 20.50
CA SER A 290 7.73 19.79 20.41
C SER A 290 8.64 18.62 20.81
N VAL A 291 8.20 17.38 20.52
CA VAL A 291 9.03 16.19 20.71
C VAL A 291 10.07 16.16 19.60
N LEU A 292 11.34 16.05 19.98
CA LEU A 292 12.44 15.81 19.04
C LEU A 292 12.43 14.32 18.69
N GLN A 293 12.03 13.99 17.47
CA GLN A 293 12.06 12.64 16.93
C GLN A 293 13.31 12.48 16.05
N HIS A 294 14.04 11.39 16.30
CA HIS A 294 15.20 10.98 15.50
C HIS A 294 14.73 10.07 14.38
N VAL A 295 14.87 10.53 13.14
CA VAL A 295 14.38 9.81 11.96
C VAL A 295 15.54 9.14 11.24
N TYR A 296 15.43 7.82 11.07
CA TYR A 296 16.38 6.97 10.38
C TYR A 296 15.69 6.32 9.19
N THR A 297 16.14 6.61 7.98
CA THR A 297 15.52 6.07 6.76
C THR A 297 16.52 5.20 6.01
N TRP A 298 16.27 3.90 5.98
CA TRP A 298 17.00 2.96 5.14
C TRP A 298 16.38 2.93 3.75
N VAL A 299 17.08 3.44 2.73
CA VAL A 299 16.59 3.50 1.35
C VAL A 299 17.25 2.42 0.52
N ALA A 300 16.47 1.56 -0.13
CA ALA A 300 16.98 0.60 -1.10
C ALA A 300 17.73 1.34 -2.21
N SER A 301 18.92 0.85 -2.58
CA SER A 301 19.74 1.49 -3.61
C SER A 301 19.13 1.43 -5.01
N GLU A 302 18.16 0.54 -5.20
CA GLU A 302 17.40 0.32 -6.43
C GLU A 302 15.93 0.08 -6.05
N ASP A 303 15.03 0.48 -6.94
CA ASP A 303 13.59 0.23 -6.78
C ASP A 303 13.32 -1.26 -6.55
N THR A 304 12.77 -1.57 -5.39
CA THR A 304 12.52 -2.93 -4.91
C THR A 304 11.01 -3.17 -4.79
N THR A 305 10.37 -3.52 -5.91
CA THR A 305 8.92 -3.81 -5.97
C THR A 305 8.52 -5.13 -5.31
N SER A 306 9.49 -6.00 -5.03
CA SER A 306 9.29 -7.23 -4.27
C SER A 306 10.46 -7.46 -3.33
N PHE A 307 10.18 -7.81 -2.08
CA PHE A 307 11.19 -8.14 -1.10
C PHE A 307 10.73 -9.28 -0.19
N THR A 308 11.60 -10.25 0.02
CA THR A 308 11.41 -11.32 0.99
C THR A 308 12.66 -11.43 1.86
N GLY A 309 12.51 -11.25 3.18
CA GLY A 309 13.62 -11.39 4.11
C GLY A 309 13.37 -10.79 5.50
N ASP A 310 14.32 -11.03 6.40
CA ASP A 310 14.36 -10.44 7.74
C ASP A 310 14.98 -9.05 7.70
N ILE A 311 14.20 -8.02 8.05
CA ILE A 311 14.67 -6.62 8.11
C ILE A 311 15.17 -6.21 9.51
N SER A 312 15.12 -7.10 10.51
CA SER A 312 15.70 -6.85 11.84
C SER A 312 17.19 -6.45 11.83
N PRO A 313 18.04 -6.85 10.85
CA PRO A 313 19.41 -6.35 10.73
C PRO A 313 19.53 -4.83 10.52
N LEU A 314 18.49 -4.16 9.99
CA LEU A 314 18.43 -2.71 9.83
C LEU A 314 18.19 -2.00 11.17
N ILE A 315 17.34 -2.59 12.02
CA ILE A 315 17.05 -2.09 13.38
C ILE A 315 18.27 -2.33 14.29
N THR A 316 18.81 -3.55 14.27
CA THR A 316 19.97 -3.91 15.12
C THR A 316 21.23 -3.14 14.76
N ALA A 317 21.39 -2.71 13.50
CA ALA A 317 22.47 -1.80 13.11
C ALA A 317 22.41 -0.47 13.88
N LEU A 318 21.21 0.02 14.21
CA LEU A 318 21.02 1.24 14.99
C LEU A 318 21.20 0.99 16.49
N THR A 319 20.63 -0.08 17.04
CA THR A 319 20.76 -0.40 18.48
C THR A 319 22.16 -0.82 18.90
N SER A 320 23.00 -1.26 17.95
CA SER A 320 24.42 -1.54 18.20
C SER A 320 25.28 -0.29 18.40
N LYS A 321 24.75 0.90 18.09
CA LYS A 321 25.46 2.18 18.23
C LYS A 321 25.24 2.76 19.64
N THR A 322 26.17 3.62 20.07
CA THR A 322 26.12 4.22 21.41
C THR A 322 25.69 5.68 21.37
N GLY A 323 24.91 6.11 22.37
CA GLY A 323 24.53 7.50 22.58
C GLY A 323 23.01 7.70 22.55
N THR A 324 22.54 8.82 23.10
CA THR A 324 21.10 9.12 23.28
C THR A 324 20.34 9.40 21.99
N ARG A 325 21.02 9.39 20.84
CA ARG A 325 20.39 9.58 19.53
C ARG A 325 19.98 8.26 18.87
N TYR A 326 20.41 7.12 19.40
CA TYR A 326 20.13 5.80 18.85
C TYR A 326 19.19 5.05 19.79
N PRO A 327 18.27 4.23 19.26
CA PRO A 327 17.42 3.39 20.08
C PRO A 327 18.26 2.40 20.91
N SER A 328 17.80 2.09 22.11
CA SER A 328 18.39 1.10 22.99
C SER A 328 17.69 -0.25 22.84
N THR A 329 18.34 -1.36 23.21
CA THR A 329 17.68 -2.68 23.20
C THR A 329 16.51 -2.77 24.19
N SER A 330 16.42 -1.87 25.17
CA SER A 330 15.28 -1.79 26.09
C SER A 330 14.11 -0.95 25.56
N ASP A 331 14.27 -0.26 24.43
CA ASP A 331 13.18 0.51 23.83
C ASP A 331 12.15 -0.44 23.22
N TYR A 332 10.91 0.03 23.12
CA TYR A 332 9.79 -0.67 22.52
C TYR A 332 9.66 -0.26 21.06
N MET A 333 9.42 -1.23 20.16
CA MET A 333 8.79 -0.99 18.86
C MET A 333 7.29 -1.08 19.05
N GLY A 334 6.56 0.02 18.80
CA GLY A 334 5.12 0.08 19.07
C GLY A 334 4.23 0.17 17.83
N ILE A 335 4.77 0.62 16.70
CA ILE A 335 4.05 0.69 15.42
C ILE A 335 4.89 -0.01 14.36
N PHE A 336 4.23 -0.76 13.50
CA PHE A 336 4.74 -1.23 12.22
C PHE A 336 3.65 -0.98 11.17
N GLY A 337 3.94 -0.11 10.20
CA GLY A 337 3.06 0.17 9.08
C GLY A 337 3.78 0.01 7.75
N PHE A 338 3.12 -0.54 6.74
CA PHE A 338 3.61 -0.58 5.35
C PHE A 338 2.68 0.24 4.47
N GLY A 339 3.24 1.10 3.63
CA GLY A 339 2.45 2.00 2.81
C GLY A 339 3.28 2.83 1.85
N SER A 340 2.71 3.97 1.46
CA SER A 340 3.32 4.90 0.51
C SER A 340 2.98 6.33 0.91
N GLU A 341 3.99 7.19 1.03
CA GLU A 341 3.74 8.63 1.24
C GLU A 341 3.38 9.29 -0.09
N ALA A 342 2.21 9.91 -0.15
CA ALA A 342 1.72 10.64 -1.32
C ALA A 342 2.14 12.12 -1.24
N TYR A 343 2.97 12.57 -2.19
CA TYR A 343 3.39 13.97 -2.28
C TYR A 343 2.56 14.69 -3.34
N TYR A 344 2.73 14.38 -4.62
CA TYR A 344 1.90 14.93 -5.70
C TYR A 344 2.09 14.15 -7.00
N ALA A 345 1.12 14.29 -7.91
CA ALA A 345 1.14 13.75 -9.26
C ALA A 345 0.21 14.58 -10.16
N ASP A 346 0.58 14.75 -11.44
CA ASP A 346 -0.19 15.56 -12.40
C ASP A 346 -1.47 14.87 -12.88
N GLN A 347 -1.62 13.57 -12.59
CA GLN A 347 -2.80 12.76 -12.87
C GLN A 347 -2.98 11.68 -11.80
N ASN A 348 -4.12 10.98 -11.84
CA ASN A 348 -4.37 9.83 -10.98
C ASN A 348 -3.30 8.76 -11.14
N VAL A 349 -2.86 8.23 -10.00
CA VAL A 349 -1.99 7.07 -9.88
C VAL A 349 -2.57 6.09 -8.88
N THR A 350 -2.30 4.80 -9.07
CA THR A 350 -2.73 3.72 -8.19
C THR A 350 -1.53 2.97 -7.62
N PHE A 351 -1.36 3.03 -6.30
CA PHE A 351 -0.49 2.13 -5.53
C PHE A 351 -1.24 0.84 -5.26
N TYR A 352 -0.60 -0.30 -5.46
CA TYR A 352 -1.22 -1.61 -5.30
C TYR A 352 -0.31 -2.56 -4.54
N VAL A 353 -0.89 -3.27 -3.56
CA VAL A 353 -0.21 -4.25 -2.72
C VAL A 353 -0.95 -5.59 -2.87
N PRO A 354 -0.59 -6.41 -3.87
CA PRO A 354 -1.14 -7.75 -4.05
C PRO A 354 -0.68 -8.73 -2.97
N LYS A 355 0.43 -8.43 -2.29
CA LYS A 355 1.05 -9.34 -1.33
C LYS A 355 1.74 -8.58 -0.21
N LEU A 356 1.36 -8.90 1.01
CA LEU A 356 2.07 -8.54 2.21
C LEU A 356 1.96 -9.68 3.23
N ASP A 357 3.10 -10.13 3.73
CA ASP A 357 3.21 -11.02 4.87
C ASP A 357 4.18 -10.40 5.88
N VAL A 358 3.79 -10.37 7.16
CA VAL A 358 4.61 -9.79 8.23
C VAL A 358 4.64 -10.74 9.42
N ASP A 359 5.83 -11.23 9.75
CA ASP A 359 6.06 -12.14 10.87
C ASP A 359 7.08 -11.56 11.86
N ILE A 360 6.54 -11.05 12.97
CA ILE A 360 7.30 -10.49 14.10
C ILE A 360 7.55 -11.61 15.11
N GLN A 361 8.79 -12.08 15.20
CA GLN A 361 9.16 -13.17 16.11
C GLN A 361 9.82 -12.62 17.38
N THR A 362 9.30 -13.04 18.53
CA THR A 362 9.78 -12.70 19.87
C THR A 362 10.22 -13.93 20.65
#